data_AF-A0A968Y6F9-F1
#
_entry.id   AF-A0A968Y6F9-F1
#
_cell.length_a   1.000
_cell.length_b   1.000
_cell.length_c   1.000
_cell.angle_alpha   90.00
_cell.angle_beta   90.00
_cell.angle_gamma   90.00
#
_symmetry.space_group_name_H-M   'P 1'
#
loop_
_entity.id
_entity.type
_entity.pdbx_description
1 polymer ?
#
loop_
_entity_poly.entity_id
_entity_poly.type
_entity_poly.pdbx_seq_one_letter_code
_entity_poly.pdbx_strand_id
1 'polypeptide(L)' 'MLAPLSWTQLESLTDFQIDPVNGPTNAQSRLRLFGKSESDVRITLYRDHHAWCPYCQKIWLWLEEKQ' A
#
# COMPACT_ATOMS: atom_id res chain seq x y z
N MET A 1 30.12 -7.60 -12.98
CA MET A 1 29.12 -6.51 -12.91
C MET A 1 28.08 -6.76 -13.98
N LEU A 2 26.78 -6.67 -13.66
CA LEU A 2 25.71 -6.75 -14.65
C LEU A 2 25.65 -5.43 -15.44
N ALA A 3 25.45 -5.51 -16.75
CA ALA A 3 25.19 -4.33 -17.57
C ALA A 3 23.81 -3.74 -17.25
N PRO A 4 23.61 -2.42 -17.33
CA PRO A 4 22.32 -1.80 -17.10
C PRO A 4 21.30 -2.23 -18.18
N LEU A 5 20.03 -2.33 -17.78
CA LEU A 5 18.92 -2.61 -18.69
C LEU A 5 18.60 -1.38 -19.55
N SER A 6 18.19 -1.62 -20.79
CA SER A 6 17.59 -0.58 -21.66
C SER A 6 16.18 -0.20 -21.19
N TRP A 7 15.68 0.94 -21.66
CA TRP A 7 14.32 1.40 -21.34
C TRP A 7 13.24 0.38 -21.71
N THR A 8 13.31 -0.25 -22.88
CA THR A 8 12.35 -1.27 -23.32
C THR A 8 12.40 -2.52 -22.44
N GLN A 9 13.59 -2.91 -21.98
CA GLN A 9 13.72 -4.02 -21.03
C GLN A 9 13.10 -3.66 -19.68
N LEU A 10 13.29 -2.44 -19.19
CA LEU A 10 12.66 -1.98 -17.95
C LEU A 10 11.14 -1.93 -18.06
N GLU A 11 10.60 -1.40 -19.16
CA GLU A 11 9.16 -1.34 -19.42
C GLU A 11 8.50 -2.73 -19.36
N SER A 12 9.17 -3.75 -19.91
CA SER A 12 8.68 -5.14 -19.83
C SER A 12 8.61 -5.72 -18.41
N LEU A 13 9.20 -5.04 -17.41
CA LEU A 13 9.17 -5.42 -16.00
C LEU A 13 8.14 -4.63 -15.18
N THR A 14 7.30 -3.80 -15.83
CA THR A 14 6.37 -2.89 -15.13
C THR A 14 4.93 -3.40 -14.98
N ASP A 15 4.67 -4.67 -15.29
CA ASP A 15 3.34 -5.28 -15.14
C ASP A 15 3.04 -5.67 -13.66
N PHE A 16 2.97 -4.66 -12.79
CA PHE A 16 2.73 -4.86 -11.37
C PHE A 16 1.25 -5.13 -11.08
N GLN A 17 0.95 -6.36 -10.69
CA GLN A 17 -0.38 -6.76 -10.23
C GLN A 17 -0.51 -6.49 -8.72
N ILE A 18 -1.02 -5.31 -8.36
CA ILE A 18 -1.18 -4.88 -6.97
C ILE A 18 -2.63 -5.12 -6.53
N ASP A 19 -2.83 -5.87 -5.45
CA ASP A 19 -4.11 -5.91 -4.74
C ASP A 19 -4.17 -4.74 -3.74
N PRO A 20 -4.99 -3.70 -3.99
CA PRO A 20 -5.04 -2.52 -3.13
C PRO A 20 -5.82 -2.74 -1.83
N VAL A 21 -6.43 -3.91 -1.62
CA VAL A 21 -7.27 -4.20 -0.45
C VAL A 21 -6.65 -5.32 0.39
N ASN A 22 -6.45 -6.50 -0.19
CA ASN A 22 -5.99 -7.68 0.54
C ASN A 22 -4.50 -7.95 0.38
N GLY A 23 -3.81 -7.19 -0.48
CA GLY A 23 -2.37 -7.32 -0.70
C GLY A 23 -1.51 -6.80 0.46
N PRO A 24 -0.18 -6.92 0.32
CA PRO A 24 0.76 -6.29 1.23
C PRO A 24 0.55 -4.77 1.30
N THR A 25 0.72 -4.21 2.49
CA THR A 25 0.52 -2.78 2.73
C THR A 25 1.52 -1.93 1.95
N ASN A 26 1.03 -0.94 1.20
CA ASN A 26 1.85 0.03 0.47
C ASN A 26 1.07 1.32 0.18
N ALA A 27 1.73 2.34 -0.36
CA ALA A 27 1.10 3.65 -0.59
C ALA A 27 -0.12 3.60 -1.54
N GLN A 28 -0.22 2.60 -2.41
CA GLN A 28 -1.36 2.38 -3.31
C GLN A 28 -2.53 1.61 -2.66
N SER A 29 -2.39 1.13 -1.41
CA SER A 29 -3.48 0.43 -0.70
C SER A 29 -4.68 1.36 -0.46
N ARG A 30 -5.89 0.92 -0.85
CA ARG A 30 -7.12 1.72 -0.76
C ARG A 30 -7.97 1.40 0.45
N LEU A 31 -7.89 0.17 0.96
CA LEU A 31 -8.66 -0.29 2.12
C LEU A 31 -7.81 -1.25 2.97
N ARG A 32 -7.83 -1.06 4.29
CA ARG A 32 -7.16 -1.94 5.26
C ARG A 32 -8.13 -2.29 6.37
N LEU A 33 -8.51 -3.56 6.44
CA LEU A 33 -9.46 -4.09 7.43
C LEU A 33 -8.79 -4.88 8.56
N PHE A 34 -7.46 -5.04 8.52
CA PHE A 34 -6.68 -5.69 9.58
C PHE A 34 -7.21 -7.08 9.99
N GLY A 35 -7.60 -7.90 8.99
CA GLY A 35 -8.12 -9.26 9.20
C GLY A 35 -9.57 -9.32 9.69
N LYS A 36 -10.31 -8.21 9.63
CA LYS A 36 -11.74 -8.14 9.98
C LYS A 36 -12.62 -7.94 8.75
N SER A 37 -13.93 -8.12 8.92
CA SER A 37 -14.92 -7.81 7.88
C SER A 37 -15.28 -6.31 7.90
N GLU A 38 -15.82 -5.79 6.79
CA GLU A 38 -16.32 -4.40 6.77
C GLU A 38 -17.42 -4.16 7.81
N SER A 39 -18.23 -5.18 8.13
CA SER A 39 -19.24 -5.10 9.18
C SER A 39 -18.68 -4.96 10.60
N ASP A 40 -17.41 -5.31 10.83
CA ASP A 40 -16.74 -5.13 12.12
C ASP A 40 -16.18 -3.70 12.30
N VAL A 41 -16.15 -2.90 11.24
CA VAL A 41 -15.56 -1.56 11.24
C VAL A 41 -16.41 -0.59 12.06
N ARG A 42 -15.79 0.03 13.07
CA ARG A 42 -16.42 1.07 13.90
C ARG A 42 -15.95 2.48 13.57
N ILE A 43 -14.74 2.59 13.03
CA ILE A 43 -14.07 3.87 12.74
C ILE A 43 -13.31 3.71 11.43
N THR A 44 -13.45 4.70 10.54
CA THR A 44 -12.65 4.81 9.33
C THR A 44 -11.69 5.99 9.46
N LEU A 45 -10.40 5.71 9.36
CA LEU A 45 -9.36 6.74 9.29
C LEU A 45 -9.01 6.98 7.82
N TYR A 46 -9.27 8.19 7.34
CA TYR A 46 -8.88 8.59 5.99
C TYR A 46 -7.43 9.05 5.97
N ARG A 47 -6.75 8.75 4.86
CA ARG A 47 -5.38 9.22 4.60
C ARG A 47 -5.30 9.86 3.22
N ASP A 48 -4.29 10.70 3.05
CA ASP A 48 -3.86 11.09 1.71
C ASP A 48 -3.46 9.85 0.89
N HIS A 49 -3.89 9.81 -0.38
CA HIS A 49 -3.67 8.67 -1.27
C HIS A 49 -2.18 8.39 -1.48
N HIS A 50 -1.38 9.45 -1.69
CA HIS A 50 0.05 9.32 -1.95
C HIS A 50 0.90 9.17 -0.68
N ALA A 51 0.24 9.09 0.49
CA ALA A 51 0.89 9.02 1.80
C ALA A 51 1.87 10.17 2.09
N TRP A 52 1.63 11.35 1.52
CA TRP A 52 2.48 12.52 1.73
C TRP A 52 2.23 13.21 3.08
N CYS A 53 1.08 12.95 3.70
CA CYS A 53 0.83 13.43 5.05
C CYS A 53 1.61 12.59 6.07
N PRO A 54 2.63 13.15 6.76
CA PRO A 54 3.47 12.40 7.68
C PRO A 54 2.70 11.89 8.90
N TYR A 55 1.62 12.56 9.30
CA TYR A 55 0.76 12.12 10.39
C TYR A 55 -0.09 10.91 9.99
N CYS A 56 -0.67 10.93 8.80
CA CYS A 56 -1.40 9.78 8.26
C CYS A 56 -0.47 8.57 8.12
N GLN A 57 0.74 8.76 7.60
CA GLN A 57 1.73 7.69 7.46
C GLN A 57 2.09 7.08 8.82
N LYS A 58 2.33 7.91 9.85
CA LYS A 58 2.66 7.42 11.19
C LYS A 58 1.54 6.56 11.78
N ILE A 59 0.30 7.04 11.74
CA ILE A 59 -0.85 6.30 12.27
C ILE A 59 -1.05 5.00 11.50
N TRP A 60 -0.96 5.04 10.17
CA TRP A 60 -1.09 3.87 9.31
C TRP A 60 -0.03 2.80 9.62
N LEU A 61 1.25 3.16 9.63
CA LEU A 61 2.34 2.22 9.95
C LEU A 61 2.20 1.65 11.36
N TRP A 62 1.74 2.45 12.33
CA TRP A 62 1.49 1.96 13.67
C TRP A 62 0.34 0.96 13.74
N LEU A 63 -0.73 1.14 12.96
CA LEU A 63 -1.83 0.19 12.87
C LEU A 63 -1.40 -1.13 12.21
N GLU A 64 -0.57 -1.07 11.16
CA GLU A 64 -0.02 -2.27 10.50
C GLU A 64 0.89 -3.07 11.46
N GLU A 65 1.70 -2.40 12.27
CA GLU A 65 2.55 -3.03 13.29
C GLU A 65 1.76 -3.70 14.43
N LYS A 66 0.52 -3.26 14.67
CA LYS A 66 -0.34 -3.79 15.74
C LYS A 66 -1.25 -4.93 15.30
N GLN A 67 -1.31 -5.22 14.00
CA GLN A 67 -2.10 -6.31 13.44
C GLN A 67 -1.55 -7.67 13.87
#